data_AF-A0A535DA88-F1
#
_entry.id   AF-A0A535DA88-F1
#
_cell.length_a   1.000
_cell.length_b   1.000
_cell.length_c   1.000
_cell.angle_alpha   90.00
_cell.angle_beta   90.00
_cell.angle_gamma   90.00
#
_symmetry.space_group_name_H-M   'P 1'
#
loop_
_entity.id
_entity.type
_entity.pdbx_description
1 polymer ?
#
loop_
_entity_poly.entity_id
_entity_poly.type
_entity_poly.pdbx_seq_one_letter_code
_entity_poly.pdbx_strand_id
1 'polypeptide(L)' 'MTAMIERAARSPMITGNVWIRFAARANVAKPESERRRLYDQHSAKNPGFKDYEKRTSRRIPVITLERVGPSAS' A
#
# COMPACT_ATOMS: atom_id res chain seq x y z
N MET A 1 15.11 -11.25 1.33
CA MET A 1 14.13 -10.14 1.42
C MET A 1 12.71 -10.70 1.52
N THR A 2 12.41 -11.49 2.57
CA THR A 2 11.09 -12.17 2.72
C THR A 2 10.42 -11.84 4.06
N ALA A 3 11.12 -11.19 5.00
CA ALA A 3 10.64 -10.99 6.37
C ALA A 3 9.81 -9.71 6.64
N MET A 4 9.36 -8.98 5.60
CA MET A 4 8.66 -7.69 5.80
C MET A 4 7.14 -7.74 5.56
N ILE A 5 6.57 -8.89 5.18
CA ILE A 5 5.17 -8.99 4.75
C ILE A 5 4.23 -9.56 5.84
N GLU A 6 4.75 -10.21 6.89
CA GLU A 6 3.92 -10.88 7.91
C GLU A 6 3.64 -10.08 9.19
N ARG A 7 3.60 -8.75 9.12
CA ARG A 7 3.10 -7.95 10.24
C ARG A 7 1.91 -7.15 9.78
N ALA A 8 0.71 -7.51 10.26
CA ALA A 8 -0.53 -6.75 10.09
C ALA A 8 -0.21 -5.26 10.24
N ALA A 9 -0.25 -4.54 9.12
CA ALA A 9 0.21 -3.16 9.06
C ALA A 9 -0.84 -2.29 9.76
N ARG A 10 -0.49 -1.78 10.94
CA ARG A 10 -1.22 -0.68 11.57
C ARG A 10 -0.92 0.58 10.74
N SER A 11 -1.72 0.81 9.70
CA SER A 11 -1.55 1.94 8.79
C SER A 11 -2.45 3.11 9.22
N PRO A 12 -1.92 4.33 9.39
CA PRO A 12 -2.75 5.50 9.61
C PRO A 12 -3.44 5.92 8.31
N MET A 13 -4.74 6.20 8.37
CA MET A 13 -5.48 6.85 7.27
C MET A 13 -5.71 8.33 7.64
N ILE A 14 -5.47 9.25 6.69
CA ILE A 14 -5.63 10.70 6.91
C ILE A 14 -6.99 11.14 6.36
N THR A 15 -7.85 11.69 7.22
CA THR A 15 -9.05 12.44 6.83
C THR A 15 -9.29 13.49 7.92
N GLY A 16 -8.88 14.74 7.68
CA GLY A 16 -8.90 15.79 8.70
C GLY A 16 -7.97 15.51 9.89
N ASN A 17 -8.01 16.37 10.91
CA ASN A 17 -7.13 16.36 12.09
C ASN A 17 -7.34 15.14 13.03
N VAL A 18 -7.89 14.03 12.51
CA VAL A 18 -8.21 12.81 13.24
C VAL A 18 -7.44 11.65 12.63
N TRP A 19 -6.54 11.07 13.42
CA TRP A 19 -5.79 9.87 13.04
C TRP A 19 -6.59 8.63 13.45
N ILE A 20 -7.13 7.90 12.46
CA ILE A 20 -7.83 6.63 12.72
C ILE A 20 -6.87 5.46 12.49
N ARG A 21 -6.78 4.57 13.48
CA ARG A 21 -6.05 3.30 13.38
C ARG A 21 -7.05 2.17 13.17
N PHE A 22 -6.75 1.26 12.24
CA PHE A 22 -7.53 0.04 12.03
C PHE A 22 -6.63 -1.15 11.74
N ALA A 23 -7.13 -2.36 12.00
CA ALA A 23 -6.47 -3.59 11.61
C ALA A 23 -6.63 -3.80 10.10
N ALA A 24 -5.53 -4.06 9.40
CA ALA A 24 -5.53 -4.31 7.97
C ALA A 24 -4.70 -5.54 7.61
N ARG A 25 -5.19 -6.29 6.63
CA ARG A 25 -4.43 -7.32 5.92
C ARG A 25 -3.69 -6.63 4.77
N ALA A 26 -2.38 -6.76 4.77
CA ALA A 26 -1.52 -6.26 3.71
C ALA A 26 -1.30 -7.36 2.67
N ASN A 27 -1.53 -7.03 1.40
CA ASN A 27 -1.22 -7.93 0.28
C ASN A 27 -0.33 -7.19 -0.72
N VAL A 28 0.70 -7.88 -1.23
CA VAL A 28 1.46 -7.38 -2.37
C VAL A 28 0.63 -7.61 -3.63
N ALA A 29 0.41 -6.57 -4.43
CA ALA A 29 -0.22 -6.72 -5.74
C ALA A 29 0.68 -7.59 -6.65
N LYS A 30 0.24 -8.83 -6.91
CA LYS A 30 1.05 -9.83 -7.63
C LYS A 30 0.99 -9.67 -9.15
N PRO A 31 -0.19 -9.57 -9.79
CA PRO A 31 -0.23 -9.35 -11.23
C PRO A 31 0.41 -8.00 -11.57
N GLU A 32 1.32 -7.97 -12.56
CA GLU A 32 1.93 -6.71 -13.01
C GLU A 32 0.90 -5.71 -13.51
N SER A 33 -0.09 -6.18 -14.28
CA SER A 33 -1.17 -5.33 -14.76
C SER A 33 -1.90 -4.62 -13.61
N GLU A 34 -2.19 -5.34 -12.53
CA GLU A 34 -2.85 -4.78 -11.35
C GLU A 34 -1.92 -3.82 -10.59
N ARG A 35 -0.67 -4.23 -10.33
CA ARG A 35 0.32 -3.36 -9.67
C ARG A 35 0.49 -2.05 -10.43
N ARG A 36 0.67 -2.12 -11.75
CA ARG A 36 0.86 -0.95 -12.62
C ARG A 36 -0.36 -0.02 -12.57
N ARG A 37 -1.57 -0.58 -12.73
CA ARG A 37 -2.83 0.19 -12.62
C ARG A 37 -2.92 0.94 -11.29
N LEU A 38 -2.62 0.28 -10.18
CA LEU A 38 -2.66 0.89 -8.85
C LEU A 38 -1.57 1.94 -8.66
N TYR A 39 -0.36 1.70 -9.17
CA TYR A 39 0.74 2.65 -9.11
C TYR A 39 0.44 3.92 -9.92
N ASP A 40 -0.10 3.77 -11.13
CA ASP A 40 -0.49 4.89 -11.99
C ASP A 40 -1.57 5.74 -11.32
N GLN A 41 -2.62 5.11 -10.75
CA GLN A 41 -3.67 5.80 -9.98
C GLN A 41 -3.11 6.56 -8.77
N HIS A 42 -2.14 5.98 -8.05
CA HIS A 42 -1.51 6.64 -6.91
C HIS A 42 -0.66 7.83 -7.36
N SER A 43 0.14 7.65 -8.42
CA SER A 43 0.99 8.70 -8.98
C SER A 43 0.21 9.86 -9.60
N ALA A 44 -1.03 9.63 -10.06
CA ALA A 44 -1.90 10.69 -10.52
C ALA A 44 -2.29 11.66 -9.39
N LYS A 45 -2.43 11.16 -8.15
CA LYS A 45 -2.71 11.97 -6.95
C LYS A 45 -1.44 12.52 -6.31
N ASN A 46 -0.35 11.76 -6.38
CA ASN A 46 0.96 12.10 -5.83
C ASN A 46 2.04 12.01 -6.92
N PRO A 47 2.21 13.06 -7.77
CA PRO A 47 3.08 13.01 -8.95
C PRO A 47 4.54 12.60 -8.69
N GLY A 48 5.08 12.92 -7.51
CA GLY A 48 6.45 12.57 -7.12
C GLY A 48 6.76 11.06 -7.15
N PHE A 49 5.73 10.20 -7.09
CA PHE A 49 5.92 8.76 -7.24
C PHE A 49 6.40 8.35 -8.63
N LYS A 50 6.14 9.15 -9.67
CA LYS A 50 6.70 8.88 -11.01
C LYS A 50 8.22 8.99 -11.01
N ASP A 51 8.78 9.92 -10.21
CA ASP A 51 10.23 10.10 -10.17
C ASP A 51 10.92 9.02 -9.35
N TYR A 52 10.26 8.44 -8.35
CA TYR A 52 10.80 7.27 -7.66
C TYR A 52 10.95 6.06 -8.58
N GLU A 53 9.98 5.81 -9.46
CA GLU A 53 10.06 4.71 -10.42
C GLU A 53 11.20 4.90 -11.42
N LYS A 54 11.43 6.14 -11.90
CA LYS A 54 12.56 6.46 -12.80
C LYS A 54 13.92 6.30 -12.14
N ARG A 55 14.02 6.56 -10.84
CA ARG A 55 15.29 6.61 -10.09
C ARG A 55 15.80 5.24 -9.64
N THR A 56 15.09 4.16 -9.95
CA THR A 56 15.49 2.83 -9.53
C THR A 56 15.30 1.81 -10.64
N SER A 57 16.18 0.80 -10.68
CA SER A 57 16.04 -0.37 -11.53
C SER A 57 15.17 -1.47 -10.90
N ARG A 58 14.93 -1.37 -9.57
CA ARG A 58 14.12 -2.36 -8.86
C ARG A 58 12.65 -2.03 -8.99
N ARG A 59 11.82 -3.06 -9.10
CA ARG A 59 10.37 -2.86 -9.14
C ARG A 59 9.84 -2.41 -7.78
N ILE A 60 9.18 -1.26 -7.73
CA ILE A 60 8.55 -0.76 -6.52
C ILE A 60 7.27 -1.59 -6.26
N PRO A 61 7.17 -2.29 -5.11
CA PRO A 61 5.99 -3.07 -4.78
C PRO A 61 4.82 -2.15 -4.45
N VAL A 62 3.61 -2.58 -4.83
CA VAL A 62 2.38 -1.94 -4.40
C VAL A 62 1.73 -2.84 -3.36
N ILE A 63 1.40 -2.27 -2.21
CA ILE A 63 0.72 -2.96 -1.11
C ILE A 63 -0.71 -2.46 -1.04
N THR A 64 -1.67 -3.38 -1.14
CA THR A 64 -3.08 -3.10 -0.87
C THR A 64 -3.38 -3.41 0.59
N LEU A 65 -4.16 -2.56 1.23
CA LEU A 65 -4.62 -2.73 2.61
C LEU A 65 -6.11 -3.05 2.59
N GLU A 66 -6.45 -4.26 3.03
CA GLU A 66 -7.84 -4.71 3.22
C GLU A 66 -8.19 -4.60 4.70
N ARG A 67 -9.29 -3.93 5.04
CA ARG A 67 -9.70 -3.77 6.44
C ARG A 67 -10.15 -5.11 7.01
N VAL A 68 -9.53 -5.54 8.10
CA VAL A 68 -10.00 -6.70 8.87
C VAL A 68 -10.98 -6.16 9.89
N GLY A 69 -12.22 -6.68 9.88
CA GLY A 69 -13.19 -6.38 10.93
C GLY A 69 -12.64 -6.79 12.31
N PRO A 70 -13.22 -6.29 13.42
CA PRO A 70 -12.90 -6.85 14.73
C PRO A 70 -13.12 -8.36 14.66
N SER A 71 -12.10 -9.12 15.02
CA SER A 71 -12.22 -10.57 15.22
C SER A 71 -13.37 -10.77 16.20
N ALA A 72 -14.50 -11.30 15.76
CA ALA A 72 -15.47 -11.83 16.69
C ALA A 72 -14.77 -13.00 17.39
N SER A 73 -14.34 -12.75 18.63
CA SER A 73 -13.92 -13.78 19.58
C SER A 73 -15.09 -14.08 20.50
#